data_AF-A0A1E7EPI5-F1
#
_entry.id   AF-A0A1E7EPI5-F1
#
_cell.length_a   1.000
_cell.length_b   1.000
_cell.length_c   1.000
_cell.angle_alpha   90.00
_cell.angle_beta   90.00
_cell.angle_gamma   90.00
#
_symmetry.space_group_name_H-M   'P 1'
#
loop_
_entity.id
_entity.type
_entity.pdbx_description
1 polymer ?
#
loop_
_entity_poly.entity_id
_entity_poly.type
_entity_poly.pdbx_seq_one_letter_code
_entity_poly.pdbx_strand_id
1 'polypeptide(L)'
;MEILTDSKSRNPVLLPNLTLMEMLEKDVRDNKKIQREKQKKQRRNGRHNNDKSKFEHRDWIQEHVLEYLKSTPCVNIKPTSKLEELKSKVKGYGVTEAESIQILNLMPTEPVEIHLMVEDLHSRMSETKQEEFLTMIQSYNSTTNNSSNDDTTQQNTPDVVEDSIESLEKMHDEDNDNELVDAMIKQEI
;
A
#
# COMPACT_ATOMS: atom_id res chain seq x y z
N MET A 1 -11.46 -1.37 27.98
CA MET A 1 -11.29 -1.65 26.55
C MET A 1 -12.49 -2.46 26.12
N GLU A 2 -13.43 -1.87 25.37
CA GLU A 2 -14.43 -2.68 24.68
C GLU A 2 -13.68 -3.53 23.66
N ILE A 3 -13.73 -4.83 23.84
CA ILE A 3 -13.19 -5.77 22.87
C ILE A 3 -14.15 -5.70 21.69
N LEU A 4 -13.64 -5.45 20.48
CA LEU A 4 -14.43 -5.55 19.25
C LEU A 4 -14.80 -7.03 19.05
N THR A 5 -15.84 -7.46 19.75
CA THR A 5 -16.45 -8.77 19.63
C THR A 5 -17.70 -8.65 18.80
N ASP A 6 -17.96 -9.65 17.98
CA ASP A 6 -19.27 -9.77 17.37
C ASP A 6 -20.33 -9.86 18.48
N SER A 7 -21.33 -8.99 18.40
CA SER A 7 -22.37 -8.76 19.43
C SER A 7 -23.11 -10.04 19.86
N LYS A 8 -22.99 -11.12 19.09
CA LYS A 8 -23.61 -12.42 19.34
C LYS A 8 -22.67 -13.52 19.83
N SER A 9 -21.36 -13.48 19.59
CA SER A 9 -20.51 -14.68 19.74
C SER A 9 -19.27 -14.53 20.62
N ARG A 10 -18.95 -13.31 21.11
CA ARG A 10 -17.70 -13.06 21.86
C ARG A 10 -16.43 -13.47 21.10
N ASN A 11 -16.55 -13.78 19.81
CA ASN A 11 -15.44 -14.12 18.95
C ASN A 11 -14.70 -12.84 18.55
N PRO A 12 -13.35 -12.90 18.47
CA PRO A 12 -12.56 -11.78 17.98
C PRO A 12 -12.97 -11.46 16.54
N VAL A 13 -13.21 -10.18 16.26
CA VAL A 13 -13.60 -9.70 14.95
C VAL A 13 -12.35 -9.43 14.11
N LEU A 14 -12.39 -9.83 12.85
CA LEU A 14 -11.36 -9.48 11.88
C LEU A 14 -11.54 -8.02 11.45
N LEU A 15 -10.51 -7.21 11.66
CA LEU A 15 -10.53 -5.79 11.38
C LEU A 15 -9.65 -5.46 10.18
N PRO A 16 -10.18 -4.78 9.15
CA PRO A 16 -9.38 -4.22 8.08
C PRO A 16 -8.43 -3.13 8.59
N ASN A 17 -7.27 -3.02 7.96
CA ASN A 17 -6.24 -2.01 8.26
C ASN A 17 -6.81 -0.59 8.18
N LEU A 18 -7.72 -0.32 7.23
CA LEU A 18 -8.36 0.98 7.08
C LEU A 18 -9.22 1.35 8.29
N THR A 19 -10.04 0.42 8.81
CA THR A 19 -10.86 0.65 10.01
C THR A 19 -9.98 0.90 11.22
N LEU A 20 -8.91 0.11 11.38
CA LEU A 20 -7.94 0.29 12.45
C LEU A 20 -7.26 1.66 12.36
N MET A 21 -6.89 2.10 11.16
CA MET A 21 -6.30 3.41 10.92
C MET A 21 -7.24 4.54 11.34
N GLU A 22 -8.51 4.52 10.96
CA GLU A 22 -9.47 5.55 11.37
C GLU A 22 -9.70 5.59 12.88
N MET A 23 -9.77 4.41 13.53
CA MET A 23 -9.86 4.30 14.98
C MET A 23 -8.63 4.90 15.67
N LEU A 24 -7.42 4.57 15.19
CA LEU A 24 -6.18 5.13 15.72
C LEU A 24 -6.07 6.63 15.47
N GLU A 25 -6.46 7.14 14.30
CA GLU A 25 -6.50 8.57 14.01
C GLU A 25 -7.44 9.32 14.95
N LYS A 26 -8.58 8.73 15.32
CA LYS A 26 -9.50 9.29 16.33
C LYS A 26 -8.86 9.29 17.72
N ASP A 27 -8.31 8.16 18.15
CA ASP A 27 -7.68 8.00 19.47
C ASP A 27 -6.50 8.95 19.67
N VAL A 28 -5.59 9.05 18.70
CA VAL A 28 -4.43 9.95 18.74
C VAL A 28 -4.88 11.40 18.82
N ARG A 29 -5.93 11.79 18.09
CA ARG A 29 -6.51 13.14 18.16
C ARG A 29 -7.05 13.45 19.55
N ASP A 30 -7.76 12.50 20.16
CA ASP A 30 -8.36 12.70 21.48
C ASP A 30 -7.31 12.71 22.59
N ASN A 31 -6.31 11.83 22.53
CA ASN A 31 -5.15 11.86 23.43
C ASN A 31 -4.43 13.22 23.37
N LYS A 32 -4.20 13.76 22.15
CA LYS A 32 -3.54 15.06 21.95
C LYS A 32 -4.35 16.23 22.53
N LYS A 33 -5.69 16.18 22.47
CA LYS A 33 -6.57 17.16 23.14
C LYS A 33 -6.42 17.08 24.66
N ILE A 34 -6.50 15.86 25.21
CA ILE A 34 -6.36 15.63 26.66
C ILE A 34 -5.01 16.13 27.17
N GLN A 35 -3.92 15.88 26.44
CA GLN A 35 -2.59 16.37 26.80
C GLN A 35 -2.53 17.90 26.79
N ARG A 36 -3.09 18.56 25.76
CA ARG A 36 -3.17 20.04 25.68
C ARG A 36 -3.96 20.63 26.83
N GLU A 37 -5.07 20.01 27.24
CA GLU A 37 -5.87 20.46 28.38
C GLU A 37 -5.15 20.31 29.72
N LYS A 38 -4.45 19.19 29.92
CA LYS A 38 -3.61 18.96 31.11
C LYS A 38 -2.51 20.01 31.22
N GLN A 39 -1.81 20.31 30.13
CA GLN A 39 -0.79 21.36 30.09
C GLN A 39 -1.37 22.74 30.43
N LYS A 40 -2.54 23.10 29.88
CA LYS A 40 -3.22 24.36 30.23
C LYS A 40 -3.58 24.44 31.72
N LYS A 41 -4.06 23.35 32.33
CA LYS A 41 -4.38 23.30 33.77
C LYS A 41 -3.13 23.38 34.65
N GLN A 42 -2.03 22.75 34.26
CA GLN A 42 -0.74 22.84 34.98
C GLN A 42 -0.17 24.26 34.98
N ARG A 43 -0.24 24.97 33.84
CA ARG A 43 0.18 26.39 33.76
C ARG A 43 -0.62 27.31 34.67
N ARG A 44 -1.90 26.99 34.94
CA ARG A 44 -2.77 27.76 35.86
C ARG A 44 -2.53 27.42 37.33
N ASN A 45 -2.18 26.17 37.64
CA ASN A 45 -2.05 25.70 39.02
C ASN A 45 -0.60 25.69 39.56
N GLY A 46 0.40 26.13 38.78
CA GLY A 46 1.78 26.34 39.25
C GLY A 46 2.55 25.10 39.72
N ARG A 47 1.94 23.91 39.72
CA ARG A 47 2.57 22.65 40.12
C ARG A 47 3.22 21.96 38.93
N HIS A 48 4.55 21.93 38.93
CA HIS A 48 5.33 21.12 38.02
C HIS A 48 5.37 19.68 38.55
N ASN A 49 4.40 18.86 38.14
CA ASN A 49 4.50 17.42 38.39
C ASN A 49 5.36 16.81 37.28
N ASN A 50 6.49 16.24 37.68
CA ASN A 50 7.43 15.50 36.83
C ASN A 50 6.90 14.09 36.49
N ASP A 51 5.57 13.98 36.32
CA ASP A 51 4.88 12.71 36.15
C ASP A 51 4.93 12.35 34.67
N LYS A 52 5.86 11.46 34.32
CA LYS A 52 5.96 10.85 32.99
C LYS A 52 4.59 10.33 32.58
N SER A 53 4.25 10.42 31.29
CA SER A 53 2.92 10.01 30.85
C SER A 53 2.75 8.52 31.15
N LYS A 54 1.75 8.16 31.95
CA LYS A 54 1.48 6.76 32.35
C LYS A 54 1.30 5.81 31.15
N PHE A 55 1.16 6.35 29.94
CA PHE A 55 0.88 5.63 28.71
C PHE A 55 1.88 5.95 27.58
N GLU A 56 3.12 6.34 27.88
CA GLU A 56 4.16 6.63 26.86
C GLU A 56 4.31 5.51 25.82
N HIS A 57 4.39 4.25 26.26
CA HIS A 57 4.51 3.10 25.36
C HIS A 57 3.27 2.91 24.49
N ARG A 58 2.07 3.15 25.02
CA ARG A 58 0.83 3.09 24.22
C ARG A 58 0.84 4.16 23.15
N ASP A 59 1.14 5.41 23.54
CA ASP A 59 1.14 6.55 22.63
C ASP A 59 2.17 6.33 21.51
N TRP A 60 3.37 5.81 21.85
CA TRP A 60 4.39 5.44 20.87
C TRP A 60 3.92 4.34 19.90
N ILE A 61 3.34 3.24 20.40
CA ILE A 61 2.81 2.16 19.54
C ILE A 61 1.71 2.72 18.62
N GLN A 62 0.80 3.54 19.14
CA GLN A 62 -0.28 4.11 18.35
C GLN A 62 0.24 5.01 17.21
N GLU A 63 1.25 5.83 17.48
CA GLU A 63 1.87 6.68 16.46
C GLU A 63 2.62 5.86 15.41
N HIS A 64 3.40 4.86 15.83
CA HIS A 64 4.19 4.03 14.92
C HIS A 64 3.33 3.11 14.05
N VAL A 65 2.29 2.51 14.63
CA VAL A 65 1.31 1.71 13.86
C VAL A 65 0.54 2.59 12.88
N LEU A 66 0.17 3.82 13.28
CA LEU A 66 -0.48 4.75 12.38
C LEU A 66 0.43 5.17 11.22
N GLU A 67 1.72 5.36 11.46
CA GLU A 67 2.72 5.62 10.42
C GLU A 67 2.84 4.45 9.45
N TYR A 68 2.94 3.22 9.96
CA TYR A 68 2.93 2.01 9.13
C TYR A 68 1.65 1.90 8.29
N LEU A 69 0.47 2.05 8.89
CA LEU A 69 -0.80 1.95 8.17
C LEU A 69 -0.94 3.02 7.07
N LYS A 70 -0.37 4.21 7.26
CA LYS A 70 -0.33 5.25 6.22
C LYS A 70 0.58 4.90 5.03
N SER A 71 1.56 4.03 5.24
CA SER A 71 2.42 3.54 4.14
C SER A 71 1.76 2.43 3.31
N THR A 72 0.69 1.82 3.82
CA THR A 72 0.00 0.71 3.14
C THR A 72 -0.99 1.20 2.06
N PRO A 73 -1.22 0.42 0.99
CA PRO A 73 -2.07 0.84 -0.14
C PRO A 73 -3.54 1.01 0.22
N CYS A 74 -3.99 0.55 1.41
CA CYS A 74 -5.37 0.72 1.86
C CYS A 74 -5.79 2.18 2.13
N VAL A 75 -4.85 3.13 2.12
CA VAL A 75 -5.13 4.57 2.29
C VAL A 75 -5.99 5.14 1.15
N ASN A 76 -5.88 4.57 -0.06
CA ASN A 76 -6.56 5.08 -1.26
C ASN A 76 -8.09 4.85 -1.25
N ILE A 77 -8.57 3.98 -0.36
CA ILE A 77 -9.98 3.56 -0.29
C ILE A 77 -10.82 4.52 0.58
N LYS A 78 -10.23 5.58 1.17
CA LYS A 78 -10.99 6.57 1.97
C LYS A 78 -12.13 7.19 1.11
N PRO A 79 -13.38 7.27 1.60
CA PRO A 79 -13.86 7.05 2.98
C PRO A 79 -14.37 5.62 3.28
N THR A 80 -14.54 5.29 4.56
CA THR A 80 -15.00 3.98 5.09
C THR A 80 -16.28 3.43 4.47
N SER A 81 -17.15 4.26 3.90
CA SER A 81 -18.34 3.79 3.17
C SER A 81 -17.97 2.94 1.94
N LYS A 82 -16.86 3.28 1.25
CA LYS A 82 -16.35 2.50 0.10
C LYS A 82 -15.79 1.15 0.54
N LEU A 83 -15.29 1.05 1.77
CA LEU A 83 -14.74 -0.18 2.32
C LEU A 83 -15.83 -1.24 2.53
N GLU A 84 -16.95 -0.86 3.12
CA GLU A 84 -18.09 -1.78 3.33
C GLU A 84 -18.70 -2.24 2.00
N GLU A 85 -18.75 -1.35 1.02
CA GLU A 85 -19.16 -1.69 -0.35
C GLU A 85 -18.19 -2.68 -1.00
N LEU A 86 -16.88 -2.40 -0.94
CA LEU A 86 -15.85 -3.29 -1.46
C LEU A 86 -15.88 -4.65 -0.75
N LYS A 87 -15.99 -4.67 0.59
CA LYS A 87 -16.12 -5.90 1.38
C LYS A 87 -17.33 -6.73 0.95
N SER A 88 -18.46 -6.07 0.71
CA SER A 88 -19.70 -6.74 0.27
C SER A 88 -19.57 -7.29 -1.15
N LYS A 89 -18.96 -6.53 -2.06
CA LYS A 89 -18.69 -6.98 -3.44
C LYS A 89 -17.74 -8.16 -3.45
N VAL A 90 -16.62 -8.07 -2.71
CA VAL A 90 -15.61 -9.13 -2.62
C VAL A 90 -16.23 -10.42 -2.07
N LYS A 91 -17.04 -10.37 -1.01
CA LYS A 91 -17.78 -11.54 -0.51
C LYS A 91 -18.71 -12.17 -1.55
N GLY A 92 -19.22 -11.37 -2.51
CA GLY A 92 -20.05 -11.85 -3.62
C GLY A 92 -19.34 -12.81 -4.57
N TYR A 93 -18.01 -12.83 -4.59
CA TYR A 93 -17.21 -13.73 -5.40
C TYR A 93 -16.96 -15.10 -4.73
N GLY A 94 -17.51 -15.35 -3.53
CA GLY A 94 -17.36 -16.63 -2.83
C GLY A 94 -16.03 -16.81 -2.10
N VAL A 95 -15.31 -15.71 -1.86
CA VAL A 95 -14.14 -15.72 -0.98
C VAL A 95 -14.57 -15.71 0.49
N THR A 96 -13.73 -16.30 1.33
CA THR A 96 -13.88 -16.30 2.78
C THR A 96 -13.67 -14.91 3.36
N GLU A 97 -14.07 -14.71 4.62
CA GLU A 97 -13.89 -13.42 5.28
C GLU A 97 -12.41 -13.06 5.47
N ALA A 98 -11.54 -14.04 5.74
CA ALA A 98 -10.11 -13.83 5.87
C ALA A 98 -9.47 -13.40 4.53
N GLU A 99 -9.77 -14.10 3.44
CA GLU A 99 -9.31 -13.77 2.08
C GLU A 99 -9.80 -12.37 1.69
N SER A 100 -11.06 -12.04 1.98
CA SER A 100 -11.60 -10.71 1.69
C SER A 100 -10.80 -9.61 2.39
N ILE A 101 -10.44 -9.81 3.66
CA ILE A 101 -9.70 -8.81 4.43
C ILE A 101 -8.26 -8.70 3.94
N GLN A 102 -7.64 -9.81 3.54
CA GLN A 102 -6.30 -9.80 2.95
C GLN A 102 -6.27 -8.97 1.67
N ILE A 103 -7.25 -9.17 0.78
CA ILE A 103 -7.41 -8.40 -0.46
C ILE A 103 -7.63 -6.92 -0.16
N LEU A 104 -8.51 -6.60 0.81
CA LEU A 104 -8.77 -5.23 1.24
C LEU A 104 -7.51 -4.53 1.80
N ASN A 105 -6.64 -5.26 2.49
CA ASN A 105 -5.45 -4.71 3.12
C ASN A 105 -4.31 -4.46 2.13
N LEU A 106 -4.13 -5.37 1.17
CA LEU A 106 -2.98 -5.38 0.26
C LEU A 106 -3.29 -4.76 -1.12
N MET A 107 -4.56 -4.71 -1.53
CA MET A 107 -5.01 -4.11 -2.79
C MET A 107 -4.21 -4.61 -4.00
N PRO A 108 -4.37 -5.90 -4.37
CA PRO A 108 -3.61 -6.48 -5.46
C PRO A 108 -3.88 -5.76 -6.78
N THR A 109 -2.82 -5.52 -7.53
CA THR A 109 -2.86 -4.91 -8.87
C THR A 109 -2.61 -5.92 -9.97
N GLU A 110 -2.02 -7.08 -9.65
CA GLU A 110 -1.73 -8.13 -10.61
C GLU A 110 -2.51 -9.42 -10.33
N PRO A 111 -2.83 -10.23 -11.36
CA PRO A 111 -3.51 -11.51 -11.18
C PRO A 111 -2.73 -12.49 -10.31
N VAL A 112 -1.40 -12.46 -10.37
CA VAL A 112 -0.52 -13.36 -9.59
C VAL A 112 -0.68 -13.12 -8.09
N GLU A 113 -0.91 -11.88 -7.67
CA GLU A 113 -1.08 -11.54 -6.25
C GLU A 113 -2.38 -12.13 -5.70
N ILE A 114 -3.45 -12.17 -6.50
CA ILE A 114 -4.74 -12.77 -6.10
C ILE A 114 -4.57 -14.28 -5.88
N HIS A 115 -3.77 -14.95 -6.71
CA HIS A 115 -3.46 -16.38 -6.55
C HIS A 115 -2.68 -16.68 -5.26
N LEU A 116 -1.94 -15.71 -4.72
CA LEU A 116 -1.24 -15.83 -3.44
C LEU A 116 -2.16 -15.57 -2.23
N MET A 117 -3.30 -14.91 -2.44
CA MET A 117 -4.25 -14.57 -1.36
C MET A 117 -5.40 -15.57 -1.24
N VAL A 118 -5.83 -16.18 -2.34
CA VAL A 118 -7.01 -17.05 -2.40
C VAL A 118 -6.59 -18.47 -2.77
N GLU A 119 -6.96 -19.43 -1.92
CA GLU A 119 -6.71 -20.85 -2.19
C GLU A 119 -7.65 -21.38 -3.28
N ASP A 120 -7.11 -22.25 -4.14
CA ASP A 120 -7.82 -22.91 -5.24
C ASP A 120 -8.66 -21.94 -6.12
N LEU A 121 -8.13 -20.74 -6.39
CA LEU A 121 -8.84 -19.67 -7.11
C LEU A 121 -9.42 -20.16 -8.45
N HIS A 122 -8.65 -20.95 -9.22
CA HIS A 122 -9.07 -21.47 -10.53
C HIS A 122 -10.26 -22.43 -10.44
N SER A 123 -10.41 -23.16 -9.34
CA SER A 123 -11.57 -24.02 -9.11
C SER A 123 -12.81 -23.25 -8.63
N ARG A 124 -12.63 -22.07 -8.02
CA ARG A 124 -13.72 -21.28 -7.42
C ARG A 124 -14.24 -20.19 -8.37
N MET A 125 -13.38 -19.60 -9.20
CA MET A 125 -13.71 -18.52 -10.13
C MET A 125 -13.15 -18.77 -11.53
N SER A 126 -13.98 -18.54 -12.55
CA SER A 126 -13.56 -18.53 -13.96
C SER A 126 -12.59 -17.38 -14.25
N GLU A 127 -11.65 -17.58 -15.16
CA GLU A 127 -10.63 -16.57 -15.55
C GLU A 127 -11.23 -15.20 -15.88
N THR A 128 -12.33 -15.14 -16.65
CA THR A 128 -13.03 -13.89 -16.97
C THR A 128 -13.50 -13.12 -15.72
N LYS A 129 -13.94 -13.83 -14.67
CA LYS A 129 -14.36 -13.20 -13.41
C LYS A 129 -13.17 -12.72 -12.59
N GLN A 130 -12.02 -13.37 -12.72
CA GLN A 130 -10.80 -12.94 -12.05
C GLN A 130 -10.31 -11.61 -12.63
N GLU A 131 -10.38 -11.45 -13.94
CA GLU A 131 -10.06 -10.19 -14.62
C GLU A 131 -11.04 -9.08 -14.20
N GLU A 132 -12.36 -9.34 -14.24
CA GLU A 132 -13.37 -8.39 -13.76
C GLU A 132 -13.15 -8.00 -12.29
N PHE A 133 -12.79 -8.97 -11.45
CA PHE A 133 -12.49 -8.76 -10.04
C PHE A 133 -11.25 -7.88 -9.85
N LEU A 134 -10.21 -8.11 -10.64
CA LEU A 134 -9.00 -7.30 -10.61
C LEU A 134 -9.26 -5.87 -11.06
N THR A 135 -9.98 -5.67 -12.18
CA THR A 135 -10.38 -4.34 -12.67
C THR A 135 -11.23 -3.61 -11.62
N MET A 136 -12.11 -4.34 -10.93
CA MET A 136 -12.90 -3.79 -9.84
C MET A 136 -12.01 -3.29 -8.70
N ILE A 137 -11.05 -4.09 -8.22
CA ILE A 137 -10.10 -3.67 -7.17
C ILE A 137 -9.27 -2.45 -7.60
N GLN A 138 -8.74 -2.46 -8.83
CA GLN A 138 -7.96 -1.36 -9.39
C GLN A 138 -8.78 -0.06 -9.45
N SER A 139 -10.07 -0.12 -9.77
CA SER A 139 -10.95 1.06 -9.78
C SER A 139 -11.05 1.75 -8.41
N TYR A 140 -10.97 0.99 -7.32
CA TYR A 140 -10.94 1.52 -5.96
C TYR A 140 -9.57 2.08 -5.55
N ASN A 141 -8.49 1.59 -6.16
CA ASN A 141 -7.13 2.08 -5.92
C ASN A 141 -6.86 3.41 -6.64
N SER A 142 -7.37 3.58 -7.86
CA SER A 142 -7.01 4.68 -8.78
C SER A 142 -7.66 6.04 -8.51
N THR A 143 -8.33 6.26 -7.38
CA THR A 143 -8.89 7.59 -7.03
C THR A 143 -7.79 8.66 -6.81
N THR A 144 -6.50 8.31 -6.93
CA THR A 144 -5.35 9.23 -6.89
C THR A 144 -4.75 9.58 -8.26
N ASN A 145 -5.22 9.01 -9.38
CA ASN A 145 -4.66 9.29 -10.71
C ASN A 145 -5.59 10.18 -11.57
N ASN A 146 -5.66 11.47 -11.22
CA ASN A 146 -6.04 12.52 -12.17
C ASN A 146 -4.78 13.35 -12.50
N SER A 147 -3.97 12.82 -13.41
CA SER A 147 -3.10 13.58 -14.32
C SER A 147 -2.77 12.68 -15.51
N SER A 148 -3.81 12.40 -16.31
CA SER A 148 -3.63 11.95 -17.67
C SER A 148 -3.15 13.13 -18.50
N ASN A 149 -1.87 13.15 -18.83
CA ASN A 149 -1.42 13.67 -20.12
C ASN A 149 -1.06 12.44 -20.95
N ASP A 150 -2.07 11.85 -21.57
CA ASP A 150 -1.86 11.06 -22.78
C ASP A 150 -3.05 11.34 -23.69
N ASP A 151 -2.82 12.26 -24.63
CA ASP A 151 -3.68 12.48 -25.78
C ASP A 151 -2.87 12.13 -27.01
N THR A 152 -3.57 11.52 -27.97
CA THR A 152 -3.24 11.36 -29.39
C THR A 152 -2.66 9.99 -29.83
N THR A 153 -3.59 9.06 -30.07
CA THR A 153 -3.96 8.59 -31.44
C THR A 153 -3.67 7.14 -31.83
N GLN A 154 -4.77 6.37 -31.83
CA GLN A 154 -5.33 5.53 -32.90
C GLN A 154 -4.39 4.77 -33.87
N GLN A 155 -4.52 3.44 -33.80
CA GLN A 155 -4.58 2.44 -34.88
C GLN A 155 -4.18 2.89 -36.31
N ASN A 156 -3.17 2.23 -36.88
CA ASN A 156 -3.13 1.75 -38.28
C ASN A 156 -1.90 0.86 -38.49
N THR A 157 -2.11 -0.42 -38.83
CA THR A 157 -1.16 -1.18 -39.67
C THR A 157 -1.59 -0.99 -41.13
N PRO A 158 -0.66 -0.80 -42.09
CA PRO A 158 -0.20 -1.98 -42.83
C PRO A 158 1.28 -1.92 -43.28
N ASP A 159 1.89 -3.11 -43.31
CA ASP A 159 2.74 -3.71 -44.37
C ASP A 159 3.92 -2.93 -45.03
N VAL A 160 5.05 -3.66 -45.12
CA VAL A 160 6.24 -3.48 -46.00
C VAL A 160 7.15 -2.26 -45.78
N VAL A 161 8.33 -2.47 -45.19
CA VAL A 161 9.64 -2.47 -45.89
C VAL A 161 10.78 -2.90 -44.94
N GLU A 162 11.47 -3.98 -45.32
CA GLU A 162 12.87 -4.26 -44.99
C GLU A 162 13.73 -3.02 -45.26
N ASP A 163 14.63 -2.63 -44.33
CA ASP A 163 15.90 -1.89 -44.59
C ASP A 163 16.46 -1.11 -43.36
N SER A 164 16.48 -1.66 -42.14
CA SER A 164 17.14 -0.94 -41.02
C SER A 164 17.91 -1.79 -40.01
N ILE A 165 18.13 -3.08 -40.28
CA ILE A 165 18.95 -3.94 -39.40
C ILE A 165 20.41 -4.07 -39.93
N GLU A 166 20.77 -3.39 -41.02
CA GLU A 166 22.10 -3.47 -41.63
C GLU A 166 22.95 -2.19 -41.45
N SER A 167 23.07 -1.68 -40.21
CA SER A 167 23.97 -0.54 -39.93
C SER A 167 24.68 -0.57 -38.57
N LEU A 168 24.64 -1.70 -37.85
CA LEU A 168 25.26 -1.80 -36.52
C LEU A 168 26.34 -2.90 -36.37
N GLU A 169 26.77 -3.55 -37.46
CA GLU A 169 27.71 -4.68 -37.39
C GLU A 169 28.99 -4.52 -38.25
N LYS A 170 29.40 -3.29 -38.57
CA LYS A 170 30.72 -3.05 -39.16
C LYS A 170 31.37 -1.81 -38.55
N MET A 171 32.27 -2.05 -37.60
CA MET A 171 33.59 -1.40 -37.43
C MET A 171 34.24 -1.88 -36.11
N HIS A 172 34.69 -3.12 -36.11
CA HIS A 172 35.97 -3.51 -35.49
C HIS A 172 37.00 -3.30 -36.61
N ASP A 173 37.93 -2.37 -36.49
CA ASP A 173 39.32 -2.56 -36.03
C ASP A 173 40.03 -1.25 -36.47
N GLU A 174 41.10 -0.72 -35.91
CA GLU A 174 42.13 -1.12 -34.94
C GLU A 174 42.79 0.23 -34.59
N ASP A 175 43.24 0.40 -33.35
CA ASP A 175 44.49 1.09 -32.97
C ASP A 175 44.42 1.83 -31.63
N ASN A 176 45.46 1.54 -30.85
CA ASN A 176 46.13 2.40 -29.89
C ASN A 176 45.68 2.44 -28.41
N ASP A 177 46.49 1.69 -27.64
CA ASP A 177 47.20 2.14 -26.44
C ASP A 177 46.57 1.85 -25.07
N ASN A 178 46.82 0.60 -24.67
CA ASN A 178 47.28 0.23 -23.33
C ASN A 178 48.36 1.20 -22.80
N GLU A 179 47.94 2.28 -22.15
CA GLU A 179 48.83 3.08 -21.28
C GLU A 179 48.04 3.68 -20.11
N LEU A 180 47.47 2.84 -19.24
CA LEU A 180 46.90 3.31 -17.97
C LEU A 180 46.82 2.27 -16.85
N VAL A 181 47.52 1.14 -16.99
CA VAL A 181 47.61 0.10 -15.95
C VAL A 181 48.99 -0.02 -15.29
N ASP A 182 49.99 0.76 -15.71
CA ASP A 182 51.37 0.67 -15.17
C ASP A 182 51.75 1.83 -14.22
N ALA A 183 50.79 2.68 -13.84
CA ALA A 183 51.04 3.86 -12.98
C ALA A 183 50.57 3.73 -11.52
N MET A 184 49.97 2.61 -11.09
CA MET A 184 49.57 2.40 -9.68
C MET A 184 50.36 1.29 -8.97
N ILE A 185 51.40 0.71 -9.59
CA ILE A 185 52.36 -0.22 -8.93
C ILE A 185 53.69 0.49 -8.62
N LYS A 186 53.61 1.74 -8.13
CA LYS A 186 54.78 2.47 -7.58
C LYS A 186 54.50 3.22 -6.28
N GLN A 187 53.57 2.71 -5.48
CA GLN A 187 53.34 3.24 -4.12
C GLN A 187 53.63 2.24 -3.00
N GLU A 188 54.41 1.20 -3.30
CA GLU A 188 54.91 0.28 -2.29
C GLU A 188 56.31 -0.27 -2.65
N ILE A 189 57.32 0.62 -2.62
CA ILE A 189 58.69 0.36 -2.13
C ILE A 189 59.19 1.65 -1.46
#